data_AF-A0A1B6M3V9-F1
#
_entry.id   AF-A0A1B6M3V9-F1
#
_cell.length_a   1.000
_cell.length_b   1.000
_cell.length_c   1.000
_cell.angle_alpha   90.00
_cell.angle_beta   90.00
_cell.angle_gamma   90.00
#
_symmetry.space_group_name_H-M   'P 1'
#
loop_
_entity.id
_entity.type
_entity.pdbx_description
1 polymer ?
#
loop_
_entity_poly.entity_id
_entity_poly.type
_entity_poly.pdbx_seq_one_letter_code
_entity_poly.pdbx_strand_id
1 'polypeptide(L)'
;LRNFKARHGIRELDLSGEKLSADPKAVENFIETFKIESASYDPEFVYNADETGLNWKALPKTTLASKRESSAPGHKVSKDRVTTLNCGNSTGNHRLPLLMIGKSKNPRAFKNVKKLPVIYKNQKKAWMTAALFTEWFHDVFIPEVKRYQKALGKEGSKVLLLLDNAPTHPTENLLGSEDGRFRAMFLPPNVTSLLQPMDQSVIETMKRNYRRQLIRKLVRK
;
A
#
# COMPACT_ATOMS: atom_id res chain seq x y z
N LEU A 1 14.49 -1.31 -31.64
CA LEU A 1 15.40 -0.87 -30.54
C LEU A 1 16.13 -2.02 -29.82
N ARG A 2 15.62 -3.26 -29.76
CA ARG A 2 16.27 -4.40 -29.08
C ARG A 2 17.67 -4.73 -29.61
N ASN A 3 17.82 -4.78 -30.94
CA ASN A 3 19.10 -5.14 -31.60
C ASN A 3 20.18 -4.06 -31.44
N PHE A 4 19.78 -2.79 -31.35
CA PHE A 4 20.68 -1.67 -31.09
C PHE A 4 21.22 -1.72 -29.65
N LYS A 5 20.34 -1.95 -28.66
CA LYS A 5 20.73 -2.09 -27.25
C LYS A 5 21.75 -3.23 -27.05
N ALA A 6 21.52 -4.38 -27.70
CA ALA A 6 22.44 -5.53 -27.63
C ALA A 6 23.80 -5.25 -28.27
N ARG A 7 23.83 -4.62 -29.45
CA ARG A 7 25.07 -4.33 -30.20
C ARG A 7 25.97 -3.30 -29.50
N HIS A 8 25.38 -2.41 -28.71
CA HIS A 8 26.12 -1.36 -27.99
C HIS A 8 26.26 -1.64 -26.47
N GLY A 9 25.91 -2.84 -26.00
CA GLY A 9 26.02 -3.19 -24.58
C GLY A 9 25.11 -2.38 -23.64
N ILE A 10 24.08 -1.73 -24.18
CA ILE A 10 23.18 -0.86 -23.42
C ILE A 10 22.16 -1.74 -22.68
N ARG A 11 22.29 -1.81 -21.36
CA ARG A 11 21.34 -2.50 -20.48
C ARG A 11 20.18 -1.56 -20.14
N GLU A 12 18.96 -2.08 -20.24
CA GLU A 12 17.78 -1.42 -19.69
C GLU A 12 17.65 -1.86 -18.23
N LEU A 13 18.08 -0.98 -17.33
CA LEU A 13 17.93 -1.16 -15.89
C LEU A 13 16.70 -0.37 -15.47
N ASP A 14 15.79 -1.02 -14.74
CA ASP A 14 14.70 -0.32 -14.07
C ASP A 14 15.31 0.39 -12.86
N LEU A 15 15.75 1.64 -13.06
CA LEU A 15 16.34 2.46 -12.01
C LEU A 15 15.23 2.94 -11.08
N SER A 16 14.90 2.15 -10.05
CA SER A 16 14.17 2.64 -8.89
C SER A 16 15.09 3.62 -8.15
N GLY A 17 14.90 4.92 -8.37
CA GLY A 17 15.82 6.00 -7.95
C GLY A 17 16.18 6.05 -6.47
N GLU A 18 15.43 5.39 -5.59
CA GLU A 18 15.71 5.37 -4.13
C GLU A 18 16.74 4.31 -3.71
N LYS A 19 16.94 3.23 -4.48
CA LYS A 19 17.89 2.16 -4.11
C LYS A 19 19.34 2.63 -4.06
N LEU A 20 19.68 3.71 -4.75
CA LEU A 20 21.05 4.25 -4.85
C LEU A 20 21.43 5.14 -3.64
N SER A 21 20.47 5.54 -2.80
CA SER A 21 20.70 6.45 -1.67
C SER A 21 20.58 5.76 -0.30
N ALA A 22 20.34 4.45 -0.27
CA ALA A 22 20.16 3.73 0.98
C ALA A 22 21.51 3.51 1.68
N ASP A 23 21.62 3.91 2.94
CA ASP A 23 22.77 3.66 3.79
C ASP A 23 22.74 2.19 4.27
N PRO A 24 23.66 1.33 3.80
CA PRO A 24 23.67 -0.10 4.17
C PRO A 24 23.81 -0.30 5.69
N LYS A 25 24.52 0.60 6.37
CA LYS A 25 24.70 0.52 7.82
C LYS A 25 23.41 0.86 8.56
N ALA A 26 22.65 1.85 8.09
CA ALA A 26 21.34 2.17 8.64
C ALA A 26 20.35 1.00 8.47
N VAL A 27 20.43 0.28 7.33
CA VAL A 27 19.65 -0.93 7.08
C VAL A 27 20.00 -2.03 8.09
N GLU A 28 21.28 -2.37 8.22
CA GLU A 28 21.74 -3.42 9.15
C GLU A 28 21.38 -3.10 10.60
N ASN A 29 21.67 -1.88 11.06
CA ASN A 29 21.32 -1.42 12.40
C ASN A 29 19.82 -1.52 12.68
N PHE A 30 18.98 -1.16 11.70
CA PHE A 30 17.54 -1.26 11.87
C PHE A 30 17.06 -2.70 11.91
N ILE A 31 17.63 -3.59 11.09
CA ILE A 31 17.28 -5.02 11.14
C ILE A 31 17.60 -5.60 12.52
N GLU A 32 18.75 -5.25 13.11
CA GLU A 32 19.11 -5.68 14.46
C GLU A 32 18.16 -5.12 15.52
N THR A 33 17.89 -3.81 15.45
CA THR A 33 16.95 -3.14 16.36
C THR A 33 15.55 -3.75 16.26
N PHE A 34 15.04 -3.95 15.05
CA PHE A 34 13.75 -4.56 14.79
C PHE A 34 13.67 -5.96 15.37
N LYS A 35 14.71 -6.79 15.18
CA LYS A 35 14.74 -8.15 15.77
C LYS A 35 14.61 -8.14 17.29
N ILE A 36 15.31 -7.22 17.96
CA ILE A 36 15.27 -7.11 19.43
C ILE A 36 13.88 -6.65 19.88
N GLU A 37 13.36 -5.59 19.29
CA GLU A 37 12.05 -5.03 19.65
C GLU A 37 10.90 -5.98 19.33
N SER A 38 10.95 -6.64 18.16
CA SER A 38 9.92 -7.59 17.73
C SER A 38 9.97 -8.93 18.47
N ALA A 39 11.04 -9.25 19.19
CA ALA A 39 11.23 -10.54 19.84
C ALA A 39 10.12 -10.90 20.86
N SER A 40 9.51 -9.88 21.47
CA SER A 40 8.41 -10.06 22.44
C SER A 40 7.01 -10.10 21.80
N TYR A 41 6.93 -9.94 20.48
CA TYR A 41 5.67 -9.97 19.73
C TYR A 41 5.48 -11.32 19.06
N ASP A 42 4.24 -11.79 19.02
CA ASP A 42 3.86 -12.89 18.14
C ASP A 42 3.92 -12.38 16.69
N PRO A 43 4.63 -13.07 15.76
CA PRO A 43 4.67 -12.68 14.34
C PRO A 43 3.27 -12.52 13.72
N GLU A 44 2.27 -13.26 14.20
CA GLU A 44 0.87 -13.14 13.78
C GLU A 44 0.28 -11.74 14.06
N PHE A 45 0.90 -10.97 14.97
CA PHE A 45 0.52 -9.62 15.37
C PHE A 45 1.59 -8.55 15.08
N VAL A 46 2.54 -8.86 14.19
CA VAL A 46 3.43 -7.87 13.58
C VAL A 46 2.84 -7.49 12.23
N TYR A 47 2.45 -6.23 12.08
CA TYR A 47 1.83 -5.67 10.88
C TYR A 47 2.77 -4.71 10.18
N ASN A 48 2.59 -4.58 8.89
CA ASN A 48 3.14 -3.49 8.11
C ASN A 48 2.01 -2.78 7.36
N ALA A 49 2.12 -1.47 7.18
CA ALA A 49 1.18 -0.71 6.37
C ALA A 49 1.90 0.32 5.51
N ASP A 50 1.32 0.58 4.33
CA ASP A 50 1.88 1.53 3.39
C ASP A 50 0.85 2.03 2.37
N GLU A 51 0.98 3.31 2.02
CA GLU A 51 0.12 3.96 1.05
C GLU A 51 0.62 3.82 -0.38
N THR A 52 -0.33 3.81 -1.31
CA THR A 52 0.03 3.89 -2.71
C THR A 52 -1.01 4.62 -3.54
N GLY A 53 -0.53 5.32 -4.57
CA GLY A 53 -1.38 5.92 -5.59
C GLY A 53 -1.90 4.86 -6.56
N LEU A 54 -3.21 4.80 -6.74
CA LEU A 54 -3.88 3.98 -7.76
C LEU A 54 -4.52 4.87 -8.82
N ASN A 55 -4.01 4.81 -10.05
CA ASN A 55 -4.63 5.42 -11.23
C ASN A 55 -5.76 4.52 -11.72
N TRP A 56 -6.92 4.64 -11.10
CA TRP A 56 -8.00 3.65 -11.19
C TRP A 56 -8.68 3.60 -12.57
N LYS A 57 -8.56 4.68 -13.37
CA LYS A 57 -9.04 4.72 -14.77
C LYS A 57 -7.95 4.41 -15.81
N ALA A 58 -6.72 4.15 -15.39
CA ALA A 58 -5.62 3.96 -16.34
C ALA A 58 -5.76 2.62 -17.08
N LEU A 59 -6.07 2.70 -18.38
CA LEU A 59 -6.02 1.57 -19.30
C LEU A 59 -4.57 1.18 -19.64
N PRO A 60 -4.33 -0.06 -20.12
CA PRO A 60 -3.03 -0.45 -20.66
C PRO A 60 -2.55 0.54 -21.72
N LYS A 61 -1.24 0.84 -21.72
CA LYS A 61 -0.62 1.65 -22.79
C LYS A 61 -0.58 0.92 -24.13
N THR A 62 -0.68 -0.42 -24.10
CA THR A 62 -0.68 -1.29 -25.28
C THR A 62 -2.08 -1.86 -25.49
N THR A 63 -2.75 -1.43 -26.56
CA THR A 63 -4.01 -2.01 -27.03
C THR A 63 -3.69 -3.02 -28.13
N LEU A 64 -4.33 -4.19 -28.09
CA LEU A 64 -4.32 -5.12 -29.23
C LEU A 64 -5.31 -4.57 -30.26
N ALA A 65 -4.81 -4.02 -31.36
CA ALA A 65 -5.64 -3.62 -32.49
C ALA A 65 -6.06 -4.86 -33.28
N SER A 66 -7.32 -4.88 -33.74
CA SER A 66 -7.77 -5.92 -34.67
C SER A 66 -6.97 -5.84 -35.99
N LYS A 67 -6.79 -6.97 -36.70
CA LYS A 67 -6.24 -6.95 -38.08
C LYS A 67 -7.04 -6.04 -39.04
N ARG A 68 -8.27 -5.67 -38.67
CA ARG A 68 -9.15 -4.79 -39.44
C ARG A 68 -9.04 -3.31 -39.06
N GLU A 69 -8.29 -2.97 -38.01
CA GLU A 69 -8.09 -1.59 -37.56
C GLU A 69 -6.73 -1.08 -38.03
N SER A 70 -6.74 -0.07 -38.91
CA SER A 70 -5.53 0.56 -39.46
C SER A 70 -4.80 1.44 -38.45
N SER A 71 -5.47 1.86 -37.38
CA SER A 71 -4.87 2.66 -36.30
C SER A 71 -5.69 2.54 -35.01
N ALA A 72 -5.03 2.43 -33.86
CA ALA A 72 -5.64 2.68 -32.56
C ALA A 72 -5.32 4.14 -32.15
N PRO A 73 -6.31 5.04 -32.02
CA PRO A 73 -6.04 6.40 -31.57
C PRO A 73 -5.41 6.38 -30.18
N GLY A 74 -4.33 7.14 -30.01
CA GLY A 74 -3.61 7.21 -28.74
C GLY A 74 -4.53 7.66 -27.61
N HIS A 75 -4.72 6.83 -26.59
CA HIS A 75 -5.54 7.19 -25.44
C HIS A 75 -4.70 7.93 -24.39
N LYS A 76 -5.06 9.18 -24.08
CA LYS A 76 -4.45 9.90 -22.95
C LYS A 76 -4.83 9.18 -21.66
N VAL A 77 -3.84 8.59 -20.97
CA VAL A 77 -4.05 7.91 -19.70
C VAL A 77 -4.74 8.86 -18.72
N SER A 78 -5.96 8.51 -18.29
CA SER A 78 -6.62 9.25 -17.22
C SER A 78 -5.75 9.21 -15.97
N LYS A 79 -5.38 10.40 -15.49
CA LYS A 79 -4.59 10.60 -14.27
C LYS A 79 -5.48 10.69 -13.02
N ASP A 80 -6.71 10.17 -13.11
CA ASP A 80 -7.61 10.12 -11.95
C ASP A 80 -7.04 9.11 -10.94
N ARG A 81 -6.53 9.67 -9.85
CA ARG A 81 -5.83 8.96 -8.79
C ARG A 81 -6.68 8.91 -7.52
N VAL A 82 -6.70 7.74 -6.91
CA VAL A 82 -7.09 7.56 -5.50
C VAL A 82 -5.86 7.09 -4.74
N THR A 83 -5.79 7.38 -3.44
CA THR A 83 -4.77 6.79 -2.56
C THR A 83 -5.38 5.58 -1.86
N THR A 84 -4.62 4.50 -1.75
CA THR A 84 -5.03 3.32 -0.97
C THR A 84 -3.99 3.02 0.09
N LEU A 85 -4.42 2.75 1.32
CA LEU A 85 -3.56 2.23 2.39
C LEU A 85 -3.77 0.71 2.47
N ASN A 86 -2.66 -0.02 2.39
CA ASN A 86 -2.61 -1.48 2.46
C ASN A 86 -2.02 -1.85 3.81
N CYS A 87 -2.59 -2.85 4.50
CA CYS A 87 -2.07 -3.32 5.77
C CYS A 87 -2.29 -4.84 5.91
N GLY A 88 -1.28 -5.54 6.40
CA GLY A 88 -1.30 -6.99 6.61
C GLY A 88 -0.21 -7.43 7.59
N ASN A 89 -0.38 -8.61 8.15
CA ASN A 89 0.57 -9.17 9.12
C ASN A 89 1.73 -9.92 8.45
N SER A 90 2.77 -10.17 9.25
CA SER A 90 4.01 -10.79 8.79
C SER A 90 3.84 -12.24 8.32
N THR A 91 2.82 -12.95 8.84
CA THR A 91 2.51 -14.32 8.45
C THR A 91 1.67 -14.41 7.18
N GLY A 92 1.06 -13.30 6.74
CA GLY A 92 0.17 -13.25 5.57
C GLY A 92 -1.23 -13.81 5.80
N ASN A 93 -1.54 -14.23 7.03
CA ASN A 93 -2.84 -14.82 7.40
C ASN A 93 -3.93 -13.78 7.63
N HIS A 94 -3.55 -12.55 7.97
CA HIS A 94 -4.48 -11.45 8.21
C HIS A 94 -4.11 -10.20 7.41
N ARG A 95 -5.12 -9.65 6.74
CA ARG A 95 -5.04 -8.36 6.06
C ARG A 95 -6.24 -7.51 6.44
N LEU A 96 -6.01 -6.22 6.54
CA LEU A 96 -7.08 -5.29 6.88
C LEU A 96 -7.91 -4.93 5.64
N PRO A 97 -9.15 -4.47 5.82
CA PRO A 97 -9.90 -3.84 4.74
C PRO A 97 -9.11 -2.68 4.15
N LEU A 98 -9.05 -2.60 2.82
CA LEU A 98 -8.37 -1.49 2.13
C LEU A 98 -9.04 -0.17 2.49
N LEU A 99 -8.25 0.79 2.94
CA LEU A 99 -8.68 2.19 3.02
C LEU A 99 -8.43 2.86 1.68
N MET A 100 -9.45 3.50 1.14
CA MET A 100 -9.42 4.25 -0.12
C MET A 100 -9.75 5.72 0.14
N ILE A 101 -8.88 6.60 -0.31
CA ILE A 101 -9.02 8.05 -0.20
C ILE A 101 -9.30 8.63 -1.59
N GLY A 102 -10.51 9.12 -1.78
CA GLY A 102 -10.93 9.83 -2.98
C GLY A 102 -11.07 11.34 -2.76
N LYS A 103 -11.33 12.08 -3.84
CA LYS A 103 -11.52 13.54 -3.76
C LYS A 103 -12.89 13.94 -3.23
N SER A 104 -13.94 13.32 -3.78
CA SER A 104 -15.33 13.66 -3.46
C SER A 104 -15.79 12.95 -2.19
N LYS A 105 -16.51 13.64 -1.30
CA LYS A 105 -17.18 13.00 -0.17
C LYS A 105 -18.21 11.97 -0.63
N ASN A 106 -18.97 12.31 -1.67
CA ASN A 106 -19.99 11.45 -2.28
C ASN A 106 -19.73 11.32 -3.79
N PRO A 107 -18.84 10.41 -4.22
CA PRO A 107 -18.63 10.15 -5.64
C PRO A 107 -19.94 9.71 -6.31
N ARG A 108 -20.21 10.21 -7.52
CA ARG A 108 -21.36 9.75 -8.32
C ARG A 108 -21.36 8.23 -8.56
N ALA A 109 -20.17 7.62 -8.60
CA ALA A 109 -19.99 6.18 -8.72
C ALA A 109 -20.57 5.38 -7.54
N PHE A 110 -20.79 6.02 -6.39
CA PHE A 110 -21.38 5.38 -5.20
C PHE A 110 -22.89 5.60 -5.10
N LYS A 111 -23.51 6.27 -6.09
CA LYS A 111 -24.96 6.42 -6.12
C LYS A 111 -25.60 5.03 -6.13
N ASN A 112 -26.50 4.78 -5.17
CA ASN A 112 -27.18 3.50 -4.93
C ASN A 112 -26.28 2.35 -4.43
N VAL A 113 -25.04 2.62 -4.01
CA VAL A 113 -24.17 1.60 -3.39
C VAL A 113 -24.41 1.60 -1.89
N LYS A 114 -25.04 0.54 -1.36
CA LYS A 114 -25.39 0.43 0.06
C LYS A 114 -24.20 0.04 0.96
N LYS A 115 -23.28 -0.79 0.45
CA LYS A 115 -22.11 -1.27 1.19
C LYS A 115 -20.91 -1.29 0.26
N LEU A 116 -19.82 -0.69 0.71
CA LEU A 116 -18.54 -0.75 0.01
C LEU A 116 -17.70 -1.90 0.58
N PRO A 117 -16.94 -2.63 -0.26
CA PRO A 117 -16.00 -3.64 0.20
C PRO A 117 -14.68 -3.04 0.72
N VAL A 118 -14.61 -1.71 0.78
CA VAL A 118 -13.45 -0.91 1.20
C VAL A 118 -13.91 0.16 2.16
N ILE A 119 -13.00 0.63 2.99
CA ILE A 119 -13.23 1.80 3.84
C ILE A 119 -12.97 3.01 2.96
N TYR A 120 -13.93 3.93 2.86
CA TYR A 120 -13.80 5.11 2.02
C TYR A 120 -13.69 6.37 2.87
N LYS A 121 -12.67 7.18 2.60
CA LYS A 121 -12.50 8.53 3.13
C LYS A 121 -12.34 9.52 1.99
N ASN A 122 -12.57 10.79 2.26
CA ASN A 122 -12.37 11.84 1.27
C ASN A 122 -11.36 12.89 1.72
N GLN A 123 -10.52 13.33 0.79
CA GLN A 123 -9.56 14.41 0.98
C GLN A 123 -9.44 15.16 -0.34
N LYS A 124 -9.48 16.50 -0.36
CA LYS A 124 -9.62 17.30 -1.59
C LYS A 124 -8.57 16.98 -2.67
N LYS A 125 -7.35 16.65 -2.27
CA LYS A 125 -6.24 16.24 -3.13
C LYS A 125 -6.15 14.71 -3.31
N ALA A 126 -6.91 13.92 -2.57
CA ALA A 126 -6.84 12.46 -2.48
C ALA A 126 -5.44 11.99 -2.07
N TRP A 127 -4.94 12.51 -0.95
CA TRP A 127 -3.70 12.09 -0.29
C TRP A 127 -4.00 11.68 1.15
N MET A 128 -3.08 10.89 1.73
CA MET A 128 -3.07 10.66 3.17
C MET A 128 -2.73 11.95 3.93
N THR A 129 -3.20 12.03 5.16
CA THR A 129 -2.86 13.08 6.14
C THR A 129 -2.75 12.43 7.51
N ALA A 130 -1.96 13.00 8.43
CA ALA A 130 -1.82 12.45 9.78
C ALA A 130 -3.18 12.24 10.46
N ALA A 131 -4.10 13.20 10.36
CA ALA A 131 -5.46 13.06 10.94
C ALA A 131 -6.23 11.84 10.41
N LEU A 132 -6.21 11.61 9.08
CA LEU A 132 -6.85 10.44 8.46
C LEU A 132 -6.17 9.14 8.86
N PHE A 133 -4.85 9.15 9.01
CA PHE A 133 -4.10 7.97 9.44
C PHE A 133 -4.39 7.64 10.92
N THR A 134 -4.38 8.64 11.81
CA THR A 134 -4.77 8.48 13.22
C THR A 134 -6.19 7.95 13.34
N GLU A 135 -7.14 8.50 12.58
CA GLU A 135 -8.51 8.00 12.53
C GLU A 135 -8.54 6.53 12.07
N TRP A 136 -7.84 6.18 11.00
CA TRP A 136 -7.75 4.78 10.56
C TRP A 136 -7.12 3.86 11.61
N PHE A 137 -6.07 4.31 12.30
CA PHE A 137 -5.40 3.51 13.31
C PHE A 137 -6.34 3.14 14.46
N HIS A 138 -7.06 4.13 15.01
CA HIS A 138 -7.95 3.93 16.16
C HIS A 138 -9.30 3.31 15.78
N ASP A 139 -9.89 3.72 14.66
CA ASP A 139 -11.25 3.31 14.29
C ASP A 139 -11.29 2.03 13.44
N VAL A 140 -10.15 1.64 12.85
CA VAL A 140 -10.07 0.49 11.93
C VAL A 140 -9.02 -0.50 12.38
N PHE A 141 -7.75 -0.09 12.49
CA PHE A 141 -6.65 -1.02 12.74
C PHE A 141 -6.80 -1.73 14.09
N ILE A 142 -6.97 -0.97 15.19
CA ILE A 142 -7.13 -1.57 16.51
C ILE A 142 -8.36 -2.50 16.59
N PRO A 143 -9.58 -2.08 16.19
CA PRO A 143 -10.76 -2.94 16.27
C PRO A 143 -10.67 -4.22 15.41
N GLU A 144 -10.15 -4.11 14.18
CA GLU A 144 -10.01 -5.27 13.29
C GLU A 144 -8.99 -6.27 13.83
N VAL A 145 -7.85 -5.79 14.34
CA VAL A 145 -6.84 -6.68 14.95
C VAL A 145 -7.35 -7.30 16.24
N LYS A 146 -8.08 -6.57 17.10
CA LYS A 146 -8.72 -7.14 18.30
C LYS A 146 -9.73 -8.23 17.94
N ARG A 147 -10.52 -8.02 16.88
CA ARG A 147 -11.45 -9.03 16.37
C ARG A 147 -10.71 -10.29 15.92
N TYR A 148 -9.59 -10.12 15.23
CA TYR A 148 -8.75 -11.22 14.77
C TYR A 148 -8.08 -11.96 15.95
N GLN A 149 -7.54 -11.24 16.94
CA GLN A 149 -7.03 -11.82 18.19
C GLN A 149 -8.06 -12.70 18.87
N LYS A 150 -9.31 -12.21 19.00
CA LYS A 150 -10.42 -12.97 19.57
C LYS A 150 -10.74 -14.23 18.76
N ALA A 151 -10.70 -14.15 17.43
CA ALA A 151 -10.92 -15.32 16.59
C ALA A 151 -9.85 -16.41 16.77
N LEU A 152 -8.65 -16.02 17.21
CA LEU A 152 -7.54 -16.94 17.49
C LEU A 152 -7.41 -17.34 18.98
N GLY A 153 -8.25 -16.79 19.87
CA GLY A 153 -8.10 -16.99 21.32
C GLY A 153 -6.82 -16.37 21.89
N LYS A 154 -6.32 -15.29 21.27
CA LYS A 154 -5.07 -14.58 21.63
C LYS A 154 -5.34 -13.14 22.04
N GLU A 155 -6.46 -12.90 22.71
CA GLU A 155 -6.78 -11.58 23.23
C GLU A 155 -5.67 -11.04 24.14
N GLY A 156 -5.31 -9.77 23.92
CA GLY A 156 -4.32 -9.08 24.74
C GLY A 156 -2.87 -9.32 24.36
N SER A 157 -2.58 -10.09 23.30
CA SER A 157 -1.25 -10.09 22.69
C SER A 157 -0.84 -8.68 22.25
N LYS A 158 0.46 -8.38 22.37
CA LYS A 158 1.03 -7.13 21.87
C LYS A 158 0.98 -7.10 20.34
N VAL A 159 0.80 -5.91 19.77
CA VAL A 159 0.69 -5.66 18.34
C VAL A 159 1.69 -4.58 17.94
N LEU A 160 2.51 -4.87 16.93
CA LEU A 160 3.47 -3.92 16.37
C LEU A 160 3.03 -3.54 14.95
N LEU A 161 2.94 -2.24 14.66
CA LEU A 161 2.68 -1.71 13.33
C LEU A 161 3.94 -1.02 12.79
N LEU A 162 4.56 -1.62 11.78
CA LEU A 162 5.70 -1.06 11.08
C LEU A 162 5.26 -0.10 9.97
N LEU A 163 5.78 1.12 9.94
CA LEU A 163 5.45 2.19 8.99
C LEU A 163 6.72 2.81 8.38
N ASP A 164 6.61 3.40 7.20
CA ASP A 164 7.68 4.26 6.70
C ASP A 164 7.71 5.62 7.42
N ASN A 165 8.78 6.38 7.22
CA ASN A 165 8.94 7.70 7.82
C ASN A 165 8.31 8.84 6.99
N ALA A 166 7.17 8.59 6.33
CA ALA A 166 6.50 9.62 5.56
C ALA A 166 6.00 10.78 6.45
N PRO A 167 6.16 12.06 6.05
CA PRO A 167 5.66 13.21 6.83
C PRO A 167 4.14 13.22 7.04
N THR A 168 3.41 12.39 6.28
CA THR A 168 1.96 12.22 6.43
C THR A 168 1.60 11.32 7.60
N HIS A 169 2.56 10.60 8.19
CA HIS A 169 2.31 9.78 9.35
C HIS A 169 2.26 10.61 10.63
N PRO A 170 1.37 10.26 11.58
CA PRO A 170 1.36 10.85 12.91
C PRO A 170 2.66 10.52 13.64
N THR A 171 2.99 11.30 14.67
CA THR A 171 4.05 10.93 15.59
C THR A 171 3.68 9.65 16.35
N GLU A 172 4.69 8.89 16.78
CA GLU A 172 4.52 7.62 17.49
C GLU A 172 3.58 7.72 18.71
N ASN A 173 3.61 8.85 19.41
CA ASN A 173 2.76 9.13 20.57
C ASN A 173 1.26 9.10 20.25
N LEU A 174 0.87 9.32 19.00
CA LEU A 174 -0.53 9.26 18.55
C LEU A 174 -0.94 7.86 18.06
N LEU A 175 0.02 6.94 17.95
CA LEU A 175 -0.12 5.59 17.41
C LEU A 175 0.17 4.52 18.48
N GLY A 176 -0.37 4.74 19.67
CA GLY A 176 -0.39 3.78 20.76
C GLY A 176 -1.80 3.57 21.27
N SER A 177 -2.10 2.38 21.80
CA SER A 177 -3.30 2.17 22.61
C SER A 177 -3.06 2.58 24.06
N GLU A 178 -4.12 2.99 24.76
CA GLU A 178 -4.06 3.39 26.18
C GLU A 178 -3.47 2.29 27.09
N ASP A 179 -3.71 1.02 26.75
CA ASP A 179 -3.19 -0.14 27.47
C ASP A 179 -1.76 -0.53 27.06
N GLY A 180 -1.12 0.23 26.15
CA GLY A 180 0.25 0.02 25.69
C GLY A 180 0.49 -1.25 24.87
N ARG A 181 -0.58 -1.97 24.48
CA ARG A 181 -0.50 -3.22 23.71
C ARG A 181 -0.31 -3.01 22.22
N PHE A 182 -0.83 -1.92 21.68
CA PHE A 182 -0.63 -1.52 20.29
C PHE A 182 0.42 -0.43 20.23
N ARG A 183 1.41 -0.60 19.35
CA ARG A 183 2.48 0.38 19.12
C ARG A 183 2.81 0.46 17.64
N ALA A 184 3.26 1.63 17.20
CA ALA A 184 3.87 1.80 15.89
C ALA A 184 5.40 1.88 16.01
N MET A 185 6.09 1.43 14.97
CA MET A 185 7.53 1.62 14.79
C MET A 185 7.77 2.15 13.39
N PHE A 186 8.71 3.10 13.27
CA PHE A 186 9.03 3.74 12.01
C PHE A 186 10.33 3.17 11.44
N LEU A 187 10.33 2.92 10.13
CA LEU A 187 11.53 2.66 9.36
C LEU A 187 12.45 3.90 9.40
N PRO A 188 13.78 3.73 9.36
CA PRO A 188 14.69 4.85 9.25
C PRO A 188 14.45 5.63 7.94
N PRO A 189 14.86 6.90 7.86
CA PRO A 189 14.84 7.63 6.61
C PRO A 189 15.73 6.95 5.56
N ASN A 190 15.37 7.11 4.28
CA ASN A 190 16.13 6.64 3.11
C ASN A 190 16.35 5.13 2.97
N VAL A 191 15.72 4.29 3.80
CA VAL A 191 15.82 2.81 3.68
C VAL A 191 14.50 2.13 3.29
N THR A 192 13.41 2.90 3.14
CA THR A 192 12.07 2.41 2.76
C THR A 192 12.12 1.51 1.52
N SER A 193 12.77 1.96 0.44
CA SER A 193 12.85 1.18 -0.81
C SER A 193 13.50 -0.21 -0.68
N LEU A 194 14.28 -0.43 0.38
CA LEU A 194 14.89 -1.72 0.68
C LEU A 194 14.10 -2.51 1.73
N LEU A 195 13.53 -1.84 2.72
CA LEU A 195 12.99 -2.49 3.91
C LEU A 195 11.46 -2.55 3.98
N GLN A 196 10.74 -1.70 3.26
CA GLN A 196 9.28 -1.58 3.35
C GLN A 196 8.59 -2.83 2.77
N PRO A 197 8.04 -3.73 3.61
CA PRO A 197 7.52 -5.01 3.13
C PRO A 197 6.38 -4.88 2.12
N MET A 198 5.49 -3.89 2.30
CA MET A 198 4.38 -3.65 1.37
C MET A 198 4.84 -3.30 -0.05
N ASP A 199 5.96 -2.61 -0.17
CA ASP A 199 6.55 -2.23 -1.46
C ASP A 199 7.28 -3.39 -2.14
N GLN A 200 7.70 -4.41 -1.40
CA GLN A 200 8.47 -5.53 -1.96
C GLN A 200 7.65 -6.50 -2.82
N SER A 201 6.32 -6.42 -2.85
CA SER A 201 5.48 -7.13 -3.85
C SER A 201 3.97 -6.91 -3.66
N VAL A 202 3.52 -6.61 -2.44
CA VAL A 202 2.09 -6.61 -2.09
C VAL A 202 1.34 -5.53 -2.87
N ILE A 203 1.85 -4.30 -2.81
CA ILE A 203 1.29 -3.14 -3.51
C ILE A 203 1.29 -3.36 -5.03
N GLU A 204 2.40 -3.84 -5.59
CA GLU A 204 2.50 -4.11 -7.03
C GLU A 204 1.48 -5.18 -7.46
N THR A 205 1.39 -6.27 -6.69
CA THR A 205 0.46 -7.37 -6.94
C THR A 205 -0.99 -6.89 -6.86
N MET A 206 -1.33 -6.05 -5.88
CA MET A 206 -2.65 -5.43 -5.77
C MET A 206 -2.98 -4.60 -7.01
N LYS A 207 -2.07 -3.72 -7.45
CA LYS A 207 -2.27 -2.88 -8.65
C LYS A 207 -2.42 -3.72 -9.93
N ARG A 208 -1.61 -4.77 -10.08
CA ARG A 208 -1.68 -5.70 -11.21
C ARG A 208 -3.02 -6.44 -11.23
N ASN A 209 -3.46 -6.93 -10.07
CA ASN A 209 -4.76 -7.59 -9.93
C ASN A 209 -5.92 -6.65 -10.25
N TYR A 210 -5.90 -5.41 -9.74
CA TYR A 210 -6.89 -4.40 -10.06
C TYR A 210 -6.98 -4.17 -11.59
N ARG A 211 -5.83 -3.93 -12.24
CA ARG A 211 -5.78 -3.69 -13.69
C ARG A 211 -6.32 -4.88 -14.49
N ARG A 212 -5.94 -6.11 -14.12
CA ARG A 212 -6.45 -7.33 -14.76
C ARG A 212 -7.98 -7.43 -14.66
N GLN A 213 -8.54 -7.16 -13.48
CA GLN A 213 -9.99 -7.22 -13.27
C GLN A 213 -10.73 -6.10 -14.00
N LEU A 214 -10.15 -4.89 -14.08
CA LEU A 214 -10.69 -3.79 -14.86
C LEU A 214 -10.80 -4.18 -16.35
N ILE A 215 -9.73 -4.69 -16.94
CA ILE A 215 -9.72 -5.13 -18.35
C ILE A 215 -10.77 -6.22 -18.60
N ARG A 216 -10.82 -7.23 -17.72
CA ARG A 216 -11.83 -8.31 -17.81
C ARG A 216 -13.26 -7.78 -17.79
N LYS A 217 -13.55 -6.75 -16.99
CA LYS A 217 -14.87 -6.11 -16.95
C LYS A 217 -15.18 -5.28 -18.20
N LEU A 218 -14.17 -4.71 -18.84
CA LEU A 218 -14.34 -3.91 -20.06
C LEU A 218 -14.55 -4.78 -21.30
N VAL A 219 -13.86 -5.92 -21.41
CA VAL A 219 -13.95 -6.84 -22.56
C VAL A 219 -15.20 -7.73 -22.52
N ARG A 220 -15.80 -7.91 -21.34
CA ARG A 220 -17.06 -8.67 -21.19
C ARG A 220 -18.33 -7.85 -21.50
N LYS A 221 -18.17 -6.61 -21.97
CA LYS A 221 -19.27 -5.79 -22.50
C LYS A 221 -19.27 -5.88 -24.00
#